data_AF-A0A818IWR7-F1
#
_entry.id   AF-A0A818IWR7-F1
#
_cell.length_a   1.000
_cell.length_b   1.000
_cell.length_c   1.000
_cell.angle_alpha   90.00
_cell.angle_beta   90.00
_cell.angle_gamma   90.00
#
_symmetry.space_group_name_H-M   'P 1'
#
loop_
_entity.id
_entity.type
_entity.pdbx_description
1 polymer ?
#
loop_
_entity_poly.entity_id
_entity_poly.type
_entity_poly.pdbx_seq_one_letter_code
_entity_poly.pdbx_strand_id
1 'polypeptide(L)'
;MKCSICEAIINDDDTKLTCTNKACSAFTCNACINLMFKTMFGQPALNYPLLCGVCQYEFDIIQIDQILVKQEHYEQFIACVLPLFWLKDCLNENEKLAQCPFCSYVEIHTTDACPLYFFTCQHPSCGKRSCLICLHAIQDDNDESIHRSKCIELHSYKEMIEKAIETGSQQQCPHCQLAGLKDDGCTHMICERCGLSWCYLCGMKEEECLVDDDVEPTLSAHNEGWDQHEGRCPMSLVSIHELDERWPQDDRDCLEYFHRYRTLCQLYDVLKIISEDKFNELNDTFGIIDASGYTINEIKDYDSRVLIDYSSKDSDE
;
A
#
# COMPACT_ATOMS: atom_id res chain seq x y z
N MET A 1 -11.73 -19.60 29.41
CA MET A 1 -12.30 -19.27 28.07
C MET A 1 -11.32 -19.65 26.96
N LYS A 2 -11.65 -19.50 25.67
CA LYS A 2 -10.73 -19.82 24.55
C LYS A 2 -10.46 -18.58 23.70
N CYS A 3 -9.24 -18.48 23.17
CA CYS A 3 -8.89 -17.48 22.18
C CYS A 3 -9.64 -17.74 20.88
N SER A 4 -10.27 -16.71 20.31
CA SER A 4 -11.01 -16.84 19.05
C SER A 4 -10.12 -16.87 17.80
N ILE A 5 -8.80 -16.63 17.94
CA ILE A 5 -7.84 -16.65 16.83
C ILE A 5 -7.09 -17.99 16.77
N CYS A 6 -6.56 -18.46 17.91
CA CYS A 6 -5.69 -19.64 17.96
C CYS A 6 -6.24 -20.78 18.82
N GLU A 7 -7.47 -20.66 19.33
CA GLU A 7 -8.17 -21.62 20.19
C GLU A 7 -7.50 -21.97 21.54
N ALA A 8 -6.38 -21.33 21.88
CA ALA A 8 -5.69 -21.52 23.14
C ALA A 8 -6.60 -21.21 24.34
N ILE A 9 -6.46 -21.98 25.42
CA ILE A 9 -7.20 -21.77 26.66
C ILE A 9 -6.65 -20.51 27.35
N ILE A 10 -7.55 -19.60 27.73
CA ILE A 10 -7.28 -18.36 28.45
C ILE A 10 -7.92 -18.46 29.83
N ASN A 11 -7.14 -18.25 30.88
CA ASN A 11 -7.61 -18.19 32.25
C ASN A 11 -8.16 -16.79 32.60
N ASP A 12 -8.88 -16.68 33.71
CA ASP A 12 -9.53 -15.42 34.08
C ASP A 12 -8.52 -14.30 34.41
N ASP A 13 -7.36 -14.67 34.98
CA ASP A 13 -6.28 -13.74 35.32
C ASP A 13 -5.31 -13.44 34.16
N ASP A 14 -5.42 -14.18 33.05
CA ASP A 14 -4.54 -13.97 31.90
C ASP A 14 -4.84 -12.64 31.22
N THR A 15 -3.78 -11.97 30.77
CA THR A 15 -3.87 -10.80 29.88
C THR A 15 -4.60 -11.21 28.60
N LYS A 16 -5.67 -10.49 28.29
CA LYS A 16 -6.53 -10.73 27.12
C LYS A 16 -7.15 -9.43 26.64
N LEU A 17 -7.46 -9.38 25.35
CA LEU A 17 -8.31 -8.35 24.76
C LEU A 17 -9.70 -8.94 24.58
N THR A 18 -10.72 -8.13 24.89
CA THR A 18 -12.12 -8.48 24.66
C THR A 18 -12.70 -7.55 23.61
N CYS A 19 -13.27 -8.12 22.55
CA CYS A 19 -13.95 -7.35 21.52
C CYS A 19 -15.18 -6.67 22.11
N THR A 20 -15.27 -5.34 21.97
CA THR A 20 -16.38 -4.53 22.50
C THR A 20 -17.60 -4.53 21.59
N ASN A 21 -17.50 -5.08 20.38
CA ASN A 21 -18.65 -5.34 19.54
C ASN A 21 -19.57 -6.37 20.23
N LYS A 22 -20.77 -5.92 20.61
CA LYS A 22 -21.78 -6.72 21.32
C LYS A 22 -22.17 -8.00 20.57
N ALA A 23 -22.12 -7.98 19.24
CA ALA A 23 -22.44 -9.15 18.42
C ALA A 23 -21.31 -10.20 18.39
N CYS A 24 -20.07 -9.82 18.69
CA CYS A 24 -18.90 -10.69 18.59
C CYS A 24 -18.44 -11.20 19.96
N SER A 25 -18.13 -10.29 20.90
CA SER A 25 -17.61 -10.62 22.23
C SER A 25 -16.41 -11.61 22.25
N ALA A 26 -15.63 -11.67 21.18
CA ALA A 26 -14.48 -12.56 21.06
C ALA A 26 -13.33 -12.18 22.00
N PHE A 27 -12.52 -13.18 22.38
CA PHE A 27 -11.36 -13.03 23.25
C PHE A 27 -10.06 -13.30 22.50
N THR A 28 -9.06 -12.43 22.68
CA THR A 28 -7.72 -12.62 22.13
C THR A 28 -6.73 -12.87 23.27
N CYS A 29 -5.94 -13.95 23.19
CA CYS A 29 -4.96 -14.29 24.21
C CYS A 29 -3.68 -13.42 24.10
N ASN A 30 -2.90 -13.38 25.18
CA ASN A 30 -1.63 -12.64 25.25
C ASN A 30 -0.66 -12.93 24.10
N ALA A 31 -0.56 -14.19 23.65
CA ALA A 31 0.35 -14.55 22.56
C ALA A 31 -0.09 -13.95 21.21
N CYS A 32 -1.39 -14.01 20.89
CA CYS A 32 -1.93 -13.37 19.71
C CYS A 32 -1.83 -11.84 19.80
N ILE A 33 -2.05 -11.25 20.98
CA ILE A 33 -1.87 -9.81 21.21
C ILE A 33 -0.43 -9.39 20.89
N ASN A 34 0.57 -10.13 21.37
CA ASN A 34 1.97 -9.82 21.09
C ASN A 34 2.29 -9.92 19.60
N LEU A 35 1.68 -10.88 18.88
CA LEU A 35 1.83 -10.97 17.44
C LEU A 35 1.19 -9.75 16.75
N MET A 36 -0.02 -9.36 17.17
CA MET A 36 -0.69 -8.16 16.66
C MET A 36 0.15 -6.89 16.89
N PHE A 37 0.69 -6.71 18.10
CA PHE A 37 1.60 -5.59 18.38
C PHE A 37 2.87 -5.64 17.53
N LYS A 38 3.47 -6.82 17.36
CA LYS A 38 4.67 -6.96 16.53
C LYS A 38 4.39 -6.58 15.08
N THR A 39 3.26 -7.01 14.52
CA THR A 39 2.83 -6.62 13.17
C THR A 39 2.57 -5.11 13.09
N MET A 40 1.84 -4.56 14.08
CA MET A 40 1.55 -3.13 14.14
C MET A 40 2.80 -2.27 14.28
N PHE A 41 3.73 -2.61 15.15
CA PHE A 41 4.98 -1.85 15.27
C PHE A 41 5.88 -1.99 14.04
N GLY A 42 5.76 -3.10 13.29
CA GLY A 42 6.47 -3.28 12.03
C GLY A 42 5.94 -2.40 10.88
N GLN A 43 4.61 -2.22 10.81
CA GLN A 43 3.94 -1.44 9.77
C GLN A 43 2.74 -0.65 10.36
N PRO A 44 2.99 0.40 11.15
CA PRO A 44 1.95 1.05 11.94
C PRO A 44 0.89 1.73 11.08
N ALA A 45 1.25 2.28 9.92
CA ALA A 45 0.32 2.95 9.02
C ALA A 45 -0.80 2.03 8.47
N LEU A 46 -0.53 0.73 8.36
CA LEU A 46 -1.48 -0.26 7.83
C LEU A 46 -2.23 -1.04 8.92
N ASN A 47 -1.64 -1.12 10.11
CA ASN A 47 -2.08 -2.04 11.17
C ASN A 47 -2.59 -1.30 12.42
N TYR A 48 -2.70 0.03 12.35
CA TYR A 48 -3.36 0.86 13.36
C TYR A 48 -4.69 1.41 12.81
N PRO A 49 -5.79 1.38 13.58
CA PRO A 49 -5.91 0.81 14.93
C PRO A 49 -5.90 -0.72 14.94
N LEU A 50 -5.70 -1.33 16.11
CA LEU A 50 -5.78 -2.79 16.24
C LEU A 50 -7.23 -3.27 16.10
N LEU A 51 -7.45 -4.21 15.19
CA LEU A 51 -8.78 -4.77 14.89
C LEU A 51 -8.97 -6.17 15.48
N CYS A 52 -10.22 -6.51 15.81
CA CYS A 52 -10.59 -7.85 16.24
C CYS A 52 -10.39 -8.86 15.10
N GLY A 53 -9.53 -9.85 15.28
CA GLY A 53 -9.27 -10.88 14.25
C GLY A 53 -10.45 -11.78 13.87
N VAL A 54 -11.65 -11.57 14.43
CA VAL A 54 -12.88 -12.30 14.07
C VAL A 54 -13.85 -11.41 13.30
N CYS A 55 -14.13 -10.21 13.81
CA CYS A 55 -15.17 -9.33 13.26
C CYS A 55 -14.63 -8.00 12.72
N GLN A 56 -13.30 -7.83 12.74
CA GLN A 56 -12.57 -6.62 12.32
C GLN A 56 -12.98 -5.32 13.03
N TYR A 57 -13.79 -5.41 14.10
CA TYR A 57 -14.14 -4.26 14.91
C TYR A 57 -12.93 -3.76 15.72
N GLU A 58 -12.76 -2.44 15.80
CA GLU A 58 -11.67 -1.81 16.54
C GLU A 58 -11.70 -2.20 18.02
N PHE A 59 -10.52 -2.54 18.56
CA PHE A 59 -10.40 -2.77 20.00
C PHE A 59 -10.47 -1.45 20.78
N ASP A 60 -11.01 -1.53 22.00
CA ASP A 60 -11.06 -0.40 22.91
C ASP A 60 -9.63 0.03 23.30
N ILE A 61 -9.31 1.30 23.02
CA ILE A 61 -8.00 1.89 23.29
C ILE A 61 -7.62 1.81 24.77
N ILE A 62 -8.59 1.84 25.69
CA ILE A 62 -8.32 1.74 27.13
C ILE A 62 -7.78 0.35 27.48
N GLN A 63 -8.30 -0.71 26.86
CA GLN A 63 -7.79 -2.07 27.05
C GLN A 63 -6.38 -2.21 26.46
N ILE A 64 -6.14 -1.63 25.28
CA ILE A 64 -4.83 -1.63 24.64
C ILE A 64 -3.80 -0.93 25.53
N ASP A 65 -4.12 0.26 26.04
CA ASP A 65 -3.25 1.07 26.90
C ASP A 65 -2.82 0.31 28.16
N GLN A 66 -3.79 -0.32 28.86
CA GLN A 66 -3.50 -1.14 30.05
C GLN A 66 -2.53 -2.29 29.75
N ILE A 67 -2.67 -2.92 28.58
CA ILE A 67 -1.80 -4.03 28.17
C ILE A 67 -0.41 -3.52 27.80
N LEU A 68 -0.31 -2.42 27.06
CA LEU A 68 0.95 -1.79 26.69
C LEU A 68 1.78 -1.40 27.91
N VAL A 69 1.13 -0.83 28.93
CA VAL A 69 1.78 -0.51 30.21
C VAL A 69 2.25 -1.78 30.91
N LYS A 70 1.40 -2.81 30.98
CA LYS A 70 1.74 -4.10 31.64
C LYS A 70 2.89 -4.84 30.93
N GLN A 71 3.03 -4.66 29.62
CA GLN A 71 4.04 -5.33 28.80
C GLN A 71 5.26 -4.44 28.47
N GLU A 72 5.35 -3.24 29.06
CA GLU A 72 6.46 -2.29 28.83
C GLU A 72 6.62 -1.87 27.35
N HIS A 73 5.55 -1.91 26.56
CA HIS A 73 5.54 -1.52 25.14
C HIS A 73 5.05 -0.09 24.89
N TYR A 74 4.70 0.65 25.94
CA TYR A 74 4.07 1.97 25.81
C TYR A 74 4.92 2.99 25.04
N GLU A 75 6.23 3.07 25.31
CA GLU A 75 7.13 3.97 24.58
C GLU A 75 7.22 3.64 23.09
N GLN A 76 7.30 2.35 22.76
CA GLN A 76 7.32 1.88 21.37
C GLN A 76 6.00 2.18 20.66
N PHE A 77 4.87 1.98 21.35
CA PHE A 77 3.56 2.32 20.82
C PHE A 77 3.43 3.80 20.51
N ILE A 78 3.79 4.66 21.47
CA ILE A 78 3.79 6.10 21.28
C ILE A 78 4.71 6.50 20.12
N ALA A 79 5.92 5.95 20.04
CA ALA A 79 6.85 6.21 18.94
C ALA A 79 6.32 5.78 17.56
N CYS A 80 5.55 4.69 17.48
CA CYS A 80 4.95 4.22 16.23
C CYS A 80 3.66 4.95 15.85
N VAL A 81 2.84 5.32 16.83
CA VAL A 81 1.47 5.82 16.62
C VAL A 81 1.40 7.35 16.58
N LEU A 82 2.19 8.07 17.38
CA LEU A 82 2.24 9.55 17.31
C LEU A 82 2.55 10.08 15.90
N PRO A 83 3.52 9.51 15.15
CA PRO A 83 3.71 9.79 13.73
C PRO A 83 2.43 9.79 12.89
N LEU A 84 1.57 8.79 13.08
CA LEU A 84 0.35 8.62 12.30
C LEU A 84 -0.68 9.72 12.60
N PHE A 85 -0.76 10.13 13.87
CA PHE A 85 -1.60 11.26 14.28
C PHE A 85 -1.07 12.58 13.73
N TRP A 86 0.25 12.80 13.77
CA TRP A 86 0.84 14.02 13.26
C TRP A 86 0.69 14.17 11.74
N LEU A 87 0.94 13.09 10.99
CA LEU A 87 0.82 13.06 9.52
C LEU A 87 -0.57 13.47 8.99
N LYS A 88 -1.64 13.21 9.75
CA LYS A 88 -3.01 13.39 9.28
C LYS A 88 -3.59 14.78 9.56
N ASP A 89 -3.26 15.38 10.72
CA ASP A 89 -3.97 16.57 11.21
C ASP A 89 -3.09 17.64 11.89
N CYS A 90 -1.76 17.44 12.02
CA CYS A 90 -0.92 18.35 12.84
C CYS A 90 0.34 18.89 12.17
N LEU A 91 0.67 18.46 10.96
CA LEU A 91 1.79 19.04 10.20
C LEU A 91 1.30 20.26 9.41
N ASN A 92 2.05 21.35 9.51
CA ASN A 92 1.92 22.48 8.60
C ASN A 92 2.40 22.09 7.19
N GLU A 93 2.04 22.87 6.16
CA GLU A 93 2.45 22.59 4.77
C GLU A 93 3.98 22.51 4.57
N ASN A 94 4.73 23.20 5.44
CA ASN A 94 6.19 23.23 5.46
C ASN A 94 6.82 22.22 6.44
N GLU A 95 6.03 21.34 7.05
CA GLU A 95 6.51 20.33 7.99
C GLU A 95 6.42 18.93 7.38
N LYS A 96 7.46 18.13 7.60
CA LYS A 96 7.45 16.71 7.25
C LYS A 96 7.96 15.89 8.42
N LEU A 97 7.42 14.71 8.55
CA LEU A 97 7.91 13.73 9.50
C LEU A 97 9.16 13.05 8.93
N ALA A 98 10.26 13.08 9.68
CA ALA A 98 11.50 12.41 9.33
C ALA A 98 11.78 11.27 10.31
N GLN A 99 12.02 10.07 9.77
CA GLN A 99 12.33 8.88 10.55
C GLN A 99 13.79 8.46 10.34
N CYS A 100 14.45 8.07 11.43
CA CYS A 100 15.77 7.47 11.35
C CYS A 100 15.69 6.09 10.67
N PRO A 101 16.51 5.79 9.63
CA PRO A 101 16.50 4.48 9.00
C PRO A 101 17.16 3.38 9.84
N PHE A 102 17.76 3.73 10.99
CA PHE A 102 18.56 2.80 11.81
C PHE A 102 17.98 2.53 13.20
N CYS A 103 16.92 3.24 13.59
CA CYS A 103 16.22 3.04 14.86
C CYS A 103 14.80 3.62 14.79
N SER A 104 14.00 3.43 15.84
CA SER A 104 12.61 3.91 15.88
C SER A 104 12.45 5.41 16.15
N TYR A 105 13.53 6.20 16.08
CA TYR A 105 13.48 7.64 16.34
C TYR A 105 12.84 8.39 15.17
N VAL A 106 11.94 9.31 15.51
CA VAL A 106 11.18 10.13 14.57
C VAL A 106 11.13 11.56 15.10
N GLU A 107 11.20 12.55 14.21
CA GLU A 107 11.01 13.96 14.54
C GLU A 107 10.31 14.72 13.40
N ILE A 108 9.76 15.88 13.71
CA ILE A 108 9.18 16.79 12.72
C ILE A 108 10.29 17.72 12.23
N HIS A 109 10.49 17.79 10.92
CA HIS A 109 11.40 18.73 10.28
C HIS A 109 10.62 19.78 9.51
N THR A 110 11.14 21.02 9.49
CA THR A 110 10.63 22.10 8.65
C THR A 110 11.43 22.21 7.36
N THR A 111 10.74 22.32 6.22
CA THR A 111 11.35 22.45 4.87
C THR A 111 12.11 23.76 4.67
N ASP A 112 11.84 24.76 5.50
CA ASP A 112 12.38 26.13 5.35
C ASP A 112 13.83 26.27 5.84
N ALA A 113 14.29 25.37 6.72
CA ALA A 113 15.59 25.48 7.38
C ALA A 113 16.73 24.75 6.64
N CYS A 114 16.42 23.74 5.85
CA CYS A 114 17.37 22.98 5.04
C CYS A 114 16.57 22.08 4.09
N PRO A 115 17.00 21.84 2.85
CA PRO A 115 16.39 20.78 2.09
C PRO A 115 16.60 19.45 2.85
N LEU A 116 15.49 18.80 3.20
CA LEU A 116 15.32 17.64 4.10
C LEU A 116 16.00 16.34 3.65
N TYR A 117 17.16 16.44 3.01
CA TYR A 117 17.82 15.29 2.41
C TYR A 117 18.81 14.61 3.35
N PHE A 118 19.22 15.29 4.43
CA PHE A 118 20.09 14.73 5.44
C PHE A 118 19.46 14.86 6.82
N PHE A 119 19.58 13.79 7.59
CA PHE A 119 18.97 13.63 8.89
C PHE A 119 20.02 13.22 9.90
N THR A 120 20.11 13.91 11.04
CA THR A 120 20.96 13.51 12.15
C THR A 120 20.07 13.04 13.29
N CYS A 121 20.11 11.75 13.58
CA CYS A 121 19.28 11.15 14.61
C CYS A 121 19.63 11.69 15.99
N GLN A 122 18.65 12.30 16.68
CA GLN A 122 18.82 12.81 18.05
C GLN A 122 18.65 11.73 19.12
N HIS A 123 18.39 10.47 18.73
CA HIS A 123 18.32 9.38 19.69
C HIS A 123 19.69 9.19 20.37
N PRO A 124 19.79 9.23 21.71
CA PRO A 124 21.07 9.26 22.43
C PRO A 124 22.00 8.08 22.13
N SER A 125 21.44 6.91 21.80
CA SER A 125 22.22 5.72 21.45
C SER A 125 22.51 5.57 19.96
N CYS A 126 21.85 6.33 19.08
CA CYS A 126 22.03 6.21 17.64
C CYS A 126 23.02 7.27 17.12
N GLY A 127 22.67 8.56 17.23
CA GLY A 127 23.50 9.67 16.78
C GLY A 127 23.89 9.67 15.29
N LYS A 128 23.40 8.71 14.50
CA LYS A 128 23.82 8.53 13.10
C LYS A 128 23.25 9.63 12.22
N ARG A 129 24.04 10.01 11.23
CA ARG A 129 23.60 10.86 10.12
C ARG A 129 23.24 10.00 8.91
N SER A 130 22.15 10.32 8.23
CA SER A 130 21.68 9.58 7.05
C SER A 130 21.17 10.49 5.94
N CYS A 131 21.26 10.01 4.71
CA CYS A 131 20.49 10.59 3.60
C CYS A 131 19.04 10.09 3.67
N LEU A 132 18.05 10.97 3.62
CA LEU A 132 16.63 10.59 3.63
C LEU A 132 16.10 10.12 2.27
N ILE A 133 16.89 10.26 1.20
CA ILE A 133 16.51 9.80 -0.15
C ILE A 133 16.87 8.33 -0.34
N CYS A 134 18.10 7.94 0.00
CA CYS A 134 18.61 6.57 -0.15
C CYS A 134 18.73 5.79 1.16
N LEU A 135 18.46 6.43 2.29
CA LEU A 135 18.54 5.84 3.64
C LEU A 135 19.95 5.37 4.05
N HIS A 136 21.00 5.78 3.32
CA HIS A 136 22.39 5.44 3.62
C HIS A 136 22.94 6.25 4.81
N ALA A 137 23.85 5.64 5.58
CA ALA A 137 24.52 6.29 6.70
C ALA A 137 25.68 7.16 6.19
N ILE A 138 25.61 8.47 6.42
CA ILE A 138 26.66 9.41 6.03
C ILE A 138 27.81 9.32 7.01
N GLN A 139 28.99 8.97 6.51
CA GLN A 139 30.20 8.80 7.34
C GLN A 139 30.92 10.13 7.60
N ASP A 140 31.00 11.00 6.59
CA ASP A 140 31.72 12.26 6.64
C ASP A 140 31.19 13.29 5.61
N ASP A 141 31.80 14.48 5.59
CA ASP A 141 31.39 15.60 4.71
C ASP A 141 31.64 15.31 3.22
N ASN A 142 32.60 14.45 2.89
CA ASN A 142 32.86 14.06 1.50
C ASN A 142 31.78 13.11 1.00
N ASP A 143 31.38 12.14 1.83
CA ASP A 143 30.25 11.26 1.58
C ASP A 143 28.94 12.06 1.41
N GLU A 144 28.71 13.06 2.28
CA GLU A 144 27.58 13.98 2.13
C GLU A 144 27.58 14.71 0.78
N SER A 145 28.74 15.22 0.34
CA SER A 145 28.87 15.93 -0.94
C SER A 145 28.53 15.03 -2.14
N ILE A 146 28.92 13.75 -2.09
CA ILE A 146 28.57 12.76 -3.12
C ILE A 146 27.06 12.55 -3.15
N HIS A 147 26.44 12.34 -1.98
CA HIS A 147 24.98 12.20 -1.88
C HIS A 147 24.23 13.46 -2.30
N ARG A 148 24.79 14.65 -2.00
CA ARG A 148 24.21 15.94 -2.40
C ARG A 148 24.20 16.13 -3.91
N SER A 149 25.25 15.69 -4.60
CA SER A 149 25.31 15.79 -6.07
C SER A 149 24.44 14.73 -6.75
N LYS A 150 24.42 13.48 -6.27
CA LYS A 150 23.67 12.40 -6.90
C LYS A 150 22.22 12.28 -6.41
N CYS A 151 22.02 12.09 -5.11
CA CYS A 151 20.69 11.73 -4.61
C CYS A 151 19.69 12.87 -4.77
N ILE A 152 20.10 14.11 -4.53
CA ILE A 152 19.20 15.27 -4.64
C ILE A 152 18.75 15.47 -6.08
N GLU A 153 19.66 15.38 -7.04
CA GLU A 153 19.32 15.51 -8.47
C GLU A 153 18.33 14.44 -8.89
N LEU A 154 18.52 13.21 -8.41
CA LEU A 154 17.71 12.06 -8.77
C LEU A 154 16.42 11.91 -7.94
N HIS A 155 16.23 12.73 -6.89
CA HIS A 155 15.16 12.53 -5.92
C HIS A 155 13.76 12.59 -6.52
N SER A 156 13.47 13.63 -7.31
CA SER A 156 12.15 13.81 -7.92
C SER A 156 11.81 12.67 -8.87
N TYR A 157 12.79 12.16 -9.61
CA TYR A 157 12.60 11.02 -10.50
C TYR A 157 12.44 9.70 -9.75
N LYS A 158 13.16 9.53 -8.63
CA LYS A 158 12.95 8.41 -7.71
C LYS A 158 11.51 8.40 -7.18
N GLU A 159 10.98 9.55 -6.74
CA GLU A 159 9.59 9.66 -6.27
C GLU A 159 8.58 9.28 -7.36
N MET A 160 8.85 9.62 -8.63
CA MET A 160 7.99 9.19 -9.75
C MET A 160 7.95 7.67 -9.91
N ILE A 161 9.10 7.00 -9.82
CA ILE A 161 9.20 5.54 -9.91
C ILE A 161 8.53 4.88 -8.69
N GLU A 162 8.82 5.35 -7.48
CA GLU A 162 8.21 4.83 -6.24
C GLU A 162 6.69 4.93 -6.30
N LYS A 163 6.18 6.09 -6.73
CA LYS A 163 4.75 6.32 -6.90
C LYS A 163 4.15 5.38 -7.94
N ALA A 164 4.80 5.18 -9.10
CA ALA A 164 4.33 4.26 -10.12
C ALA A 164 4.27 2.80 -9.64
N ILE A 165 5.25 2.37 -8.84
CA ILE A 165 5.25 1.04 -8.22
C ILE A 165 4.10 0.94 -7.21
N GLU A 166 3.98 1.91 -6.31
CA GLU A 166 2.94 1.97 -5.29
C GLU A 166 1.54 1.96 -5.92
N THR A 167 1.24 2.90 -6.82
CA THR A 167 -0.10 3.03 -7.43
C THR A 167 -0.38 2.01 -8.51
N GLY A 168 0.62 1.28 -9.02
CA GLY A 168 0.42 0.14 -9.89
C GLY A 168 0.04 -1.14 -9.13
N SER A 169 0.62 -1.32 -7.93
CA SER A 169 0.40 -2.49 -7.07
C SER A 169 -0.96 -2.52 -6.37
N GLN A 170 -1.74 -1.45 -6.46
CA GLN A 170 -3.04 -1.30 -5.82
C GLN A 170 -3.94 -0.41 -6.65
N GLN A 171 -5.24 -0.44 -6.41
CA GLN A 171 -6.18 0.47 -7.05
C GLN A 171 -6.79 1.40 -6.02
N GLN A 172 -6.84 2.69 -6.29
CA GLN A 172 -7.33 3.69 -5.34
C GLN A 172 -8.82 3.97 -5.54
N CYS A 173 -9.53 4.21 -4.43
CA CYS A 173 -10.91 4.66 -4.50
C CYS A 173 -11.00 5.96 -5.31
N PRO A 174 -11.83 6.02 -6.38
CA PRO A 174 -11.89 7.18 -7.27
C PRO A 174 -12.40 8.46 -6.59
N HIS A 175 -13.04 8.36 -5.42
CA HIS A 175 -13.51 9.52 -4.67
C HIS A 175 -12.53 9.99 -3.59
N CYS A 176 -12.08 9.10 -2.70
CA CYS A 176 -11.29 9.50 -1.53
C CYS A 176 -9.81 9.07 -1.57
N GLN A 177 -9.38 8.41 -2.65
CA GLN A 177 -8.01 7.95 -2.89
C GLN A 177 -7.46 6.95 -1.85
N LEU A 178 -8.32 6.40 -0.98
CA LEU A 178 -7.94 5.27 -0.12
C LEU A 178 -7.53 4.09 -1.00
N ALA A 179 -6.37 3.51 -0.72
CA ALA A 179 -5.90 2.27 -1.33
C ALA A 179 -6.94 1.16 -1.16
N GLY A 180 -7.44 0.63 -2.27
CA GLY A 180 -8.24 -0.57 -2.34
C GLY A 180 -7.33 -1.79 -2.40
N LEU A 181 -7.43 -2.65 -1.39
CA LEU A 181 -6.84 -3.98 -1.39
C LEU A 181 -7.92 -4.98 -1.78
N LYS A 182 -7.56 -5.91 -2.67
CA LYS A 182 -8.45 -6.95 -3.17
C LYS A 182 -7.98 -8.30 -2.64
N ASP A 183 -8.89 -9.10 -2.12
CA ASP A 183 -8.61 -10.44 -1.58
C ASP A 183 -9.48 -11.55 -2.19
N ASP A 184 -10.44 -11.19 -3.05
CA ASP A 184 -11.34 -12.10 -3.76
C ASP A 184 -11.39 -11.85 -5.28
N GLY A 185 -11.96 -12.80 -6.02
CA GLY A 185 -12.00 -12.78 -7.49
C GLY A 185 -13.00 -11.82 -8.14
N CYS A 186 -13.94 -11.21 -7.39
CA CYS A 186 -15.02 -10.38 -7.94
C CYS A 186 -14.56 -8.93 -8.18
N THR A 187 -14.78 -8.26 -9.30
CA THR A 187 -14.24 -6.90 -9.52
C THR A 187 -14.93 -5.77 -8.73
N HIS A 188 -16.02 -6.04 -8.01
CA HIS A 188 -16.77 -5.01 -7.26
C HIS A 188 -16.07 -4.61 -5.96
N MET A 189 -16.09 -3.32 -5.65
CA MET A 189 -15.50 -2.76 -4.43
C MET A 189 -16.47 -1.81 -3.75
N ILE A 190 -16.45 -1.79 -2.42
CA ILE A 190 -17.07 -0.74 -1.60
C ILE A 190 -15.97 -0.11 -0.76
N CYS A 191 -15.77 1.21 -0.85
CA CYS A 191 -14.75 1.90 -0.08
C CYS A 191 -15.15 1.98 1.40
N GLU A 192 -14.35 1.43 2.30
CA GLU A 192 -14.63 1.44 3.74
C GLU A 192 -14.66 2.85 4.35
N ARG A 193 -13.95 3.80 3.74
CA ARG A 193 -13.89 5.19 4.23
C ARG A 193 -15.11 6.02 3.82
N CYS A 194 -15.53 5.93 2.55
CA CYS A 194 -16.58 6.82 2.02
C CYS A 194 -17.84 6.08 1.55
N GLY A 195 -17.89 4.76 1.63
CA GLY A 195 -19.03 3.93 1.24
C GLY A 195 -19.29 3.85 -0.27
N LEU A 196 -18.42 4.41 -1.10
CA LEU A 196 -18.60 4.42 -2.56
C LEU A 196 -18.43 3.01 -3.14
N SER A 197 -19.37 2.60 -3.99
CA SER A 197 -19.24 1.43 -4.86
C SER A 197 -18.50 1.77 -6.16
N TRP A 198 -17.54 0.93 -6.54
CA TRP A 198 -16.70 1.15 -7.72
C TRP A 198 -16.09 -0.16 -8.25
N CYS A 199 -15.62 -0.17 -9.50
CA CYS A 199 -15.01 -1.35 -10.13
C CYS A 199 -13.48 -1.34 -9.94
N TYR A 200 -12.92 -2.41 -9.37
CA TYR A 200 -11.48 -2.55 -9.13
C TYR A 200 -10.66 -2.53 -10.44
N LEU A 201 -11.19 -3.13 -11.50
CA LEU A 201 -10.44 -3.27 -12.76
C LEU A 201 -10.27 -1.91 -13.47
N CYS A 202 -11.37 -1.19 -13.74
CA CYS A 202 -11.31 0.10 -14.43
C CYS A 202 -11.12 1.30 -13.50
N GLY A 203 -11.34 1.15 -12.19
CA GLY A 203 -11.25 2.24 -11.22
C GLY A 203 -12.42 3.24 -11.28
N MET A 204 -13.45 2.98 -12.09
CA MET A 204 -14.59 3.89 -12.25
C MET A 204 -15.61 3.72 -11.13
N LYS A 205 -16.30 4.82 -10.80
CA LYS A 205 -17.47 4.77 -9.90
C LYS A 205 -18.58 3.96 -10.56
N GLU A 206 -19.46 3.37 -9.74
CA GLU A 206 -20.64 2.65 -10.25
C GLU A 206 -21.47 3.50 -11.23
N GLU A 207 -21.67 4.78 -10.93
CA GLU A 207 -22.40 5.74 -11.77
C GLU A 207 -21.68 6.16 -13.08
N GLU A 208 -20.37 5.89 -13.18
CA GLU A 208 -19.53 6.23 -14.34
C GLU A 208 -19.28 5.02 -15.25
N CYS A 209 -19.66 3.83 -14.80
CA CYS A 209 -19.45 2.59 -15.53
C CYS A 209 -20.32 2.54 -16.79
N LEU A 210 -19.76 2.01 -17.89
CA LEU A 210 -20.52 1.82 -19.13
C LEU A 210 -21.63 0.79 -18.92
N VAL A 211 -22.86 1.19 -19.24
CA VAL A 211 -24.09 0.37 -19.24
C VAL A 211 -24.91 0.69 -20.49
N ASP A 212 -25.99 -0.06 -20.74
CA ASP A 212 -26.93 0.27 -21.81
C ASP A 212 -27.78 1.50 -21.44
N ASP A 213 -28.19 2.29 -22.44
CA ASP A 213 -28.86 3.59 -22.24
C ASP A 213 -30.14 3.52 -21.38
N ASP A 214 -30.82 2.38 -21.36
CA ASP A 214 -32.09 2.16 -20.65
C ASP A 214 -31.91 1.38 -19.31
N VAL A 215 -30.69 1.15 -18.85
CA VAL A 215 -30.38 0.37 -17.64
C VAL A 215 -29.81 1.28 -16.54
N GLU A 216 -30.29 1.11 -15.30
CA GLU A 216 -29.71 1.85 -14.17
C GLU A 216 -28.24 1.45 -13.98
N PRO A 217 -27.33 2.44 -13.79
CA PRO A 217 -25.92 2.17 -13.67
C PRO A 217 -25.67 1.42 -12.37
N THR A 218 -25.36 0.13 -12.51
CA THR A 218 -24.92 -0.71 -11.42
C THR A 218 -23.63 -1.43 -11.81
N LEU A 219 -22.84 -1.84 -10.82
CA LEU A 219 -21.64 -2.63 -11.12
C LEU A 219 -21.98 -3.98 -11.78
N SER A 220 -23.17 -4.52 -11.50
CA SER A 220 -23.66 -5.73 -12.18
C SER A 220 -23.99 -5.46 -13.65
N ALA A 221 -24.70 -4.36 -13.95
CA ALA A 221 -24.98 -3.95 -15.32
C ALA A 221 -23.69 -3.64 -16.10
N HIS A 222 -22.68 -3.08 -15.43
CA HIS A 222 -21.36 -2.85 -16.02
C HIS A 222 -20.67 -4.13 -16.47
N ASN A 223 -20.92 -5.27 -15.81
CA ASN A 223 -20.30 -6.54 -16.17
C ASN A 223 -21.10 -7.34 -17.21
N GLU A 224 -22.36 -6.99 -17.45
CA GLU A 224 -23.19 -7.72 -18.39
C GLU A 224 -22.67 -7.53 -19.82
N GLY A 225 -22.44 -8.63 -20.54
CA GLY A 225 -21.87 -8.59 -21.89
C GLY A 225 -20.47 -7.98 -21.97
N TRP A 226 -19.69 -8.02 -20.88
CA TRP A 226 -18.34 -7.43 -20.85
C TRP A 226 -17.44 -7.92 -21.98
N ASP A 227 -17.60 -9.17 -22.36
CA ASP A 227 -16.85 -9.88 -23.39
C ASP A 227 -17.23 -9.46 -24.82
N GLN A 228 -18.18 -8.53 -24.97
CA GLN A 228 -18.67 -7.97 -26.23
C GLN A 228 -18.48 -6.44 -26.30
N HIS A 229 -18.07 -5.80 -25.20
CA HIS A 229 -17.99 -4.35 -25.08
C HIS A 229 -16.67 -3.91 -24.42
N GLU A 230 -15.75 -3.29 -25.18
CA GLU A 230 -14.42 -2.87 -24.70
C GLU A 230 -14.43 -1.91 -23.50
N GLY A 231 -15.57 -1.26 -23.20
CA GLY A 231 -15.75 -0.37 -22.04
C GLY A 231 -16.34 -1.03 -20.79
N ARG A 232 -16.64 -2.34 -20.84
CA ARG A 232 -17.20 -3.11 -19.74
C ARG A 232 -16.14 -4.02 -19.14
N CYS A 233 -16.20 -4.24 -17.84
CA CYS A 233 -15.25 -5.11 -17.13
C CYS A 233 -15.92 -6.44 -16.80
N PRO A 234 -15.18 -7.55 -16.71
CA PRO A 234 -15.71 -8.80 -16.18
C PRO A 234 -16.14 -8.66 -14.72
N MET A 235 -17.09 -9.50 -14.32
CA MET A 235 -17.43 -9.67 -12.90
C MET A 235 -16.30 -10.34 -12.13
N SER A 236 -15.51 -11.20 -12.77
CA SER A 236 -14.39 -11.89 -12.15
C SER A 236 -13.16 -11.90 -13.04
N LEU A 237 -11.96 -11.71 -12.47
CA LEU A 237 -10.74 -11.62 -13.27
C LEU A 237 -10.42 -12.94 -14.02
N VAL A 238 -10.77 -14.10 -13.46
CA VAL A 238 -10.52 -15.39 -14.12
C VAL A 238 -11.32 -15.57 -15.40
N SER A 239 -12.46 -14.89 -15.56
CA SER A 239 -13.23 -14.98 -16.80
C SER A 239 -12.52 -14.29 -17.98
N ILE A 240 -11.52 -13.46 -17.72
CA ILE A 240 -10.73 -12.83 -18.78
C ILE A 240 -9.98 -13.88 -19.60
N HIS A 241 -9.54 -14.97 -18.97
CA HIS A 241 -8.83 -16.06 -19.66
C HIS A 241 -9.63 -16.68 -20.82
N GLU A 242 -10.97 -16.68 -20.75
CA GLU A 242 -11.83 -17.21 -21.81
C GLU A 242 -11.74 -16.39 -23.11
N LEU A 243 -11.34 -15.12 -23.00
CA LEU A 243 -11.15 -14.20 -24.11
C LEU A 243 -9.66 -13.99 -24.44
N ASP A 244 -8.84 -13.89 -23.41
CA ASP A 244 -7.42 -13.54 -23.52
C ASP A 244 -6.58 -14.54 -22.71
N GLU A 245 -6.02 -15.53 -23.40
CA GLU A 245 -5.23 -16.63 -22.82
C GLU A 245 -3.99 -16.17 -22.05
N ARG A 246 -3.57 -14.89 -22.18
CA ARG A 246 -2.48 -14.30 -21.39
C ARG A 246 -2.83 -14.21 -19.91
N TRP A 247 -4.11 -14.07 -19.59
CA TRP A 247 -4.57 -14.02 -18.21
C TRP A 247 -4.50 -15.39 -17.55
N PRO A 248 -4.10 -15.50 -16.28
CA PRO A 248 -4.14 -16.78 -15.55
C PRO A 248 -5.57 -17.31 -15.36
N GLN A 249 -5.70 -18.56 -14.90
CA GLN A 249 -6.98 -19.20 -14.59
C GLN A 249 -7.31 -19.23 -13.08
N ASP A 250 -6.39 -18.76 -12.23
CA ASP A 250 -6.56 -18.70 -10.77
C ASP A 250 -6.73 -17.24 -10.33
N ASP A 251 -7.66 -16.98 -9.41
CA ASP A 251 -8.02 -15.63 -8.95
C ASP A 251 -6.80 -14.85 -8.43
N ARG A 252 -5.92 -15.52 -7.67
CA ARG A 252 -4.74 -14.89 -7.10
C ARG A 252 -3.76 -14.52 -8.19
N ASP A 253 -3.48 -15.45 -9.10
CA ASP A 253 -2.55 -15.21 -10.20
C ASP A 253 -3.09 -14.12 -11.14
N CYS A 254 -4.41 -14.06 -11.38
CA CYS A 254 -5.04 -12.97 -12.14
C CYS A 254 -4.84 -11.60 -11.47
N LEU A 255 -4.98 -11.53 -10.15
CA LEU A 255 -4.77 -10.30 -9.40
C LEU A 255 -3.30 -9.87 -9.45
N GLU A 256 -2.37 -10.80 -9.24
CA GLU A 256 -0.93 -10.56 -9.37
C GLU A 256 -0.57 -10.10 -10.80
N TYR A 257 -1.17 -10.72 -11.83
CA TYR A 257 -1.02 -10.32 -13.23
C TYR A 257 -1.55 -8.89 -13.49
N PHE A 258 -2.74 -8.56 -12.98
CA PHE A 258 -3.34 -7.23 -13.11
C PHE A 258 -2.48 -6.13 -12.47
N HIS A 259 -1.99 -6.36 -11.25
CA HIS A 259 -1.09 -5.42 -10.57
C HIS A 259 0.22 -5.27 -11.32
N ARG A 260 0.80 -6.38 -11.80
CA ARG A 260 2.02 -6.34 -12.61
C ARG A 260 1.81 -5.55 -13.90
N TYR A 261 0.71 -5.79 -14.63
CA TYR A 261 0.31 -5.03 -15.82
C TYR A 261 0.29 -3.52 -15.50
N ARG A 262 -0.42 -3.13 -14.44
CA ARG A 262 -0.60 -1.72 -14.10
C ARG A 262 0.70 -1.04 -13.70
N THR A 263 1.53 -1.70 -12.89
CA THR A 263 2.85 -1.18 -12.53
C THR A 263 3.74 -1.03 -13.76
N LEU A 264 3.76 -2.01 -14.67
CA LEU A 264 4.55 -1.92 -15.92
C LEU A 264 4.09 -0.76 -16.80
N CYS A 265 2.78 -0.56 -17.00
CA CYS A 265 2.26 0.60 -17.73
C CYS A 265 2.71 1.93 -17.12
N GLN A 266 2.60 2.07 -15.79
CA GLN A 266 2.99 3.32 -15.11
C GLN A 266 4.49 3.55 -15.16
N LEU A 267 5.30 2.51 -14.96
CA LEU A 267 6.76 2.57 -15.08
C LEU A 267 7.20 2.93 -16.50
N TYR A 268 6.51 2.41 -17.51
CA TYR A 268 6.77 2.75 -18.91
C TYR A 268 6.45 4.22 -19.22
N ASP A 269 5.37 4.77 -18.65
CA ASP A 269 5.07 6.19 -18.78
C ASP A 269 6.12 7.06 -18.07
N VAL A 270 6.62 6.65 -16.91
CA VAL A 270 7.74 7.31 -16.23
C VAL A 270 9.01 7.27 -17.08
N LEU A 271 9.34 6.10 -17.65
CA LEU A 271 10.49 5.90 -18.54
C LEU A 271 10.48 6.88 -19.73
N LYS A 272 9.31 7.12 -20.33
CA LYS A 272 9.16 8.11 -21.42
C LYS A 272 9.41 9.54 -20.97
N ILE A 273 9.07 9.88 -19.73
CA ILE A 273 9.24 11.24 -19.21
C ILE A 273 10.73 11.51 -18.91
N ILE A 274 11.42 10.56 -18.28
CA ILE A 274 12.75 10.81 -17.73
C ILE A 274 13.90 10.30 -18.61
N SER A 275 13.59 9.58 -19.69
CA SER A 275 14.53 8.85 -20.59
C SER A 275 15.14 7.59 -19.98
N GLU A 276 15.56 6.68 -20.86
CA GLU A 276 16.18 5.41 -20.49
C GLU A 276 17.52 5.60 -19.76
N ASP A 277 18.36 6.55 -20.17
CA ASP A 277 19.65 6.79 -19.52
C ASP A 277 19.47 7.19 -18.05
N LYS A 278 18.53 8.09 -17.76
CA LYS A 278 18.23 8.53 -16.40
C LYS A 278 17.56 7.42 -15.59
N PHE A 279 16.71 6.61 -16.22
CA PHE A 279 16.06 5.47 -15.59
C PHE A 279 17.08 4.39 -15.17
N ASN A 280 18.07 4.10 -16.01
CA ASN A 280 19.20 3.23 -15.67
C ASN A 280 20.03 3.83 -14.53
N GLU A 281 20.37 5.13 -14.59
CA GLU A 281 21.13 5.81 -13.54
C GLU A 281 20.42 5.73 -12.17
N LEU A 282 19.09 5.87 -12.15
CA LEU A 282 18.28 5.70 -10.94
C LEU A 282 18.35 4.29 -10.40
N ASN A 283 18.22 3.27 -11.26
CA ASN A 283 18.31 1.89 -10.82
C ASN A 283 19.72 1.52 -10.35
N ASP A 284 20.77 1.99 -11.04
CA ASP A 284 22.16 1.78 -10.60
C ASP A 284 22.45 2.44 -9.25
N THR A 285 21.83 3.59 -8.98
CA THR A 285 22.05 4.36 -7.75
C THR A 285 21.25 3.82 -6.57
N PHE A 286 20.00 3.40 -6.79
CA PHE A 286 19.06 3.05 -5.71
C PHE A 286 18.59 1.60 -5.71
N GLY A 287 18.79 0.85 -6.79
CA GLY A 287 18.31 -0.52 -6.96
C GLY A 287 16.79 -0.66 -6.96
N ILE A 288 16.05 0.43 -7.19
CA ILE A 288 14.60 0.51 -6.93
C ILE A 288 13.79 -0.44 -7.82
N ILE A 289 14.17 -0.62 -9.08
CA ILE A 289 13.45 -1.45 -10.04
C ILE A 289 13.70 -2.93 -9.72
N ASP A 290 14.97 -3.29 -9.54
CA ASP A 290 15.36 -4.67 -9.24
C ASP A 290 14.81 -5.13 -7.89
N ALA A 291 14.86 -4.26 -6.87
CA ALA A 291 14.30 -4.55 -5.54
C ALA A 291 12.78 -4.73 -5.55
N SER A 292 12.11 -4.22 -6.59
CA SER A 292 10.66 -4.31 -6.76
C SER A 292 10.24 -5.46 -7.70
N GLY A 293 11.18 -6.29 -8.17
CA GLY A 293 10.89 -7.49 -8.97
C GLY A 293 10.55 -7.21 -10.44
N TYR A 294 11.01 -6.09 -10.96
CA TYR A 294 10.88 -5.69 -12.37
C TYR A 294 12.25 -5.62 -13.03
N THR A 295 12.28 -5.65 -14.36
CA THR A 295 13.50 -5.34 -15.13
C THR A 295 13.26 -4.21 -16.10
N ILE A 296 14.31 -3.47 -16.44
CA ILE A 296 14.21 -2.35 -17.40
C ILE A 296 13.76 -2.86 -18.78
N ASN A 297 14.24 -4.03 -19.21
CA ASN A 297 13.82 -4.62 -20.48
C ASN A 297 12.33 -4.96 -20.48
N GLU A 298 11.82 -5.55 -19.38
CA GLU A 298 10.39 -5.84 -19.25
C GLU A 298 9.54 -4.56 -19.34
N ILE A 299 9.97 -3.47 -18.70
CA ILE A 299 9.27 -2.18 -18.77
C ILE A 299 9.30 -1.62 -20.20
N LYS A 300 10.42 -1.76 -20.90
CA LYS A 300 10.59 -1.27 -22.28
C LYS A 300 9.78 -2.05 -23.30
N ASP A 301 9.77 -3.36 -23.16
CA ASP A 301 9.11 -4.29 -24.08
C ASP A 301 7.60 -4.35 -23.83
N TYR A 302 7.10 -3.63 -22.81
CA TYR A 302 5.70 -3.52 -22.49
C TYR A 302 4.94 -2.61 -23.48
N ASP A 303 4.74 -3.13 -24.70
CA ASP A 303 3.99 -2.46 -25.77
C ASP A 303 2.47 -2.71 -25.67
N SER A 304 2.01 -3.62 -24.81
CA SER A 304 0.58 -3.90 -24.65
C SER A 304 -0.10 -2.87 -23.75
N ARG A 305 -0.56 -1.77 -24.34
CA ARG A 305 -1.55 -0.87 -23.67
C ARG A 305 -2.95 -1.47 -23.59
N VAL A 306 -3.11 -2.69 -24.09
CA VAL A 306 -4.37 -3.42 -24.13
C VAL A 306 -4.39 -4.42 -22.98
N LEU A 307 -5.14 -4.06 -21.93
CA LEU A 307 -5.32 -4.86 -20.71
C LEU A 307 -6.01 -6.19 -20.99
N ILE A 308 -7.02 -6.16 -21.88
CA ILE A 308 -7.78 -7.32 -22.33
C ILE A 308 -7.79 -7.30 -23.85
N ASP A 309 -7.25 -8.34 -24.46
CA ASP A 309 -7.26 -8.49 -25.92
C ASP A 309 -8.60 -9.08 -26.39
N TYR A 310 -9.43 -8.27 -27.03
CA TYR A 310 -10.72 -8.69 -27.60
C TYR A 310 -10.60 -9.29 -29.01
N SER A 311 -9.41 -9.26 -29.63
CA SER A 311 -9.24 -9.62 -31.06
C SER A 311 -9.28 -11.12 -31.35
N SER A 312 -9.15 -11.97 -30.33
CA SER A 312 -9.17 -13.44 -30.45
C SER A 312 -10.52 -13.99 -30.95
N LYS A 313 -11.64 -13.30 -30.67
CA LYS A 313 -12.99 -13.76 -31.05
C LYS A 313 -13.33 -13.60 -32.53
N ASP A 314 -12.76 -12.63 -33.22
CA ASP A 314 -13.09 -12.35 -34.64
C ASP A 314 -12.50 -13.37 -35.62
N SER A 315 -11.79 -14.40 -35.12
CA SER A 315 -11.15 -15.43 -35.96
C SER A 315 -11.98 -16.71 -36.15
N ASP A 316 -13.13 -16.82 -35.46
CA ASP A 316 -14.00 -18.00 -35.48
C ASP A 316 -15.35 -17.81 -36.23
N GLU A 317 -15.53 -16.71 -36.98
CA GLU A 317 -16.63 -16.51 -37.95
C GLU A 317 -16.19 -16.69 -39.42
#